data_AF-A0A940RRB1-F1
#
_entry.id   AF-A0A940RRB1-F1
#
_cell.length_a   1.000
_cell.length_b   1.000
_cell.length_c   1.000
_cell.angle_alpha   90.00
_cell.angle_beta   90.00
_cell.angle_gamma   90.00
#
_symmetry.space_group_name_H-M   'P 1'
#
loop_
_entity.id
_entity.type
_entity.pdbx_description
1 polymer ?
#
loop_
_entity_poly.entity_id
_entity_poly.type
_entity_poly.pdbx_seq_one_letter_code
_entity_poly.pdbx_strand_id
1 'polypeptide(L)'
;MSQHEAPLSRDQAEQLLADPWTAASNWDVLPVGESVPARAIKALAPGLEVALAADTPTPAPAPTLAELGELSSSSYDLSVNQAGQLGIPVIGSVSGGASRRVVVLEWSRFKEFPEADGGIARYGFTVRFCLTVNKWNADLKVSLPFLSAQAELGNIQATWKMEVRGLAGPKINAAVILPQPLSVETFVIARQSLETIVAAINDPTTSYIPGLMISRTPPDTGEQKLRKSAVEAYALYAIYKGRPELRAESDLPSKQPGDEDILRGVYEQLGVETTGETPAQSIRETAKRILNGLSVGT
;
A
#
# COMPACT_ATOMS: atom_id res chain seq x y z
N MET A 1 -34.70 39.75 3.98
CA MET A 1 -33.86 40.39 2.92
C MET A 1 -32.81 39.38 2.50
N SER A 2 -33.16 38.48 1.60
CA SER A 2 -32.19 37.55 0.98
C SER A 2 -31.77 38.16 -0.33
N GLN A 3 -30.48 38.47 -0.46
CA GLN A 3 -29.88 38.86 -1.73
C GLN A 3 -29.71 37.58 -2.55
N HIS A 4 -30.40 37.52 -3.69
CA HIS A 4 -30.08 36.55 -4.74
C HIS A 4 -28.85 37.07 -5.47
N GLU A 5 -27.70 36.41 -5.26
CA GLU A 5 -26.54 36.59 -6.14
C GLU A 5 -26.86 35.98 -7.51
N ALA A 6 -26.65 36.77 -8.56
CA ALA A 6 -26.84 36.35 -9.94
C ALA A 6 -25.69 35.43 -10.38
N PRO A 7 -25.96 34.39 -11.20
CA PRO A 7 -24.91 33.52 -11.70
C PRO A 7 -23.95 34.27 -12.64
N LEU A 8 -22.65 33.95 -12.53
CA LEU A 8 -21.58 34.47 -13.37
C LEU A 8 -21.88 34.24 -14.85
N SER A 9 -21.54 35.23 -15.69
CA SER A 9 -21.71 35.12 -17.14
C SER A 9 -20.72 34.13 -17.73
N ARG A 10 -21.09 33.53 -18.87
CA ARG A 10 -20.24 32.59 -19.62
C ARG A 10 -18.87 33.18 -19.97
N ASP A 11 -18.82 34.48 -20.24
CA ASP A 11 -17.58 35.19 -20.54
C ASP A 11 -16.69 35.37 -19.29
N GLN A 12 -17.28 35.49 -18.09
CA GLN A 12 -16.53 35.50 -16.81
C GLN A 12 -15.99 34.11 -16.44
N ALA A 13 -16.69 33.04 -16.85
CA ALA A 13 -16.21 31.67 -16.69
C ALA A 13 -15.09 31.32 -17.66
N GLU A 14 -15.14 31.84 -18.90
CA GLU A 14 -14.09 31.65 -19.90
C GLU A 14 -12.83 32.49 -19.62
N GLN A 15 -12.96 33.61 -18.89
CA GLN A 15 -11.82 34.43 -18.43
C GLN A 15 -11.10 33.85 -17.20
N LEU A 16 -11.70 32.88 -16.50
CA LEU A 16 -11.06 32.10 -15.41
C LEU A 16 -10.27 30.88 -15.92
N LEU A 17 -10.31 30.59 -17.23
CA LEU A 17 -9.71 29.41 -17.84
C LEU A 17 -8.45 29.70 -18.70
N ALA A 18 -7.88 30.90 -18.59
CA ALA A 18 -6.63 31.28 -19.25
C ALA A 18 -5.48 31.50 -18.24
N ASP A 19 -4.81 30.39 -17.87
CA ASP A 19 -3.45 30.16 -17.31
C ASP A 19 -2.92 31.01 -16.10
N PRO A 20 -2.06 30.49 -15.18
CA PRO A 20 -1.13 29.36 -15.34
C PRO A 20 -1.10 28.34 -14.18
N TRP A 21 -0.92 27.05 -14.49
CA TRP A 21 -0.36 26.07 -13.53
C TRP A 21 1.00 25.56 -14.03
N THR A 22 2.02 26.39 -13.83
CA THR A 22 3.41 25.96 -13.69
C THR A 22 3.75 25.95 -12.20
N ALA A 23 3.89 24.75 -11.60
CA ALA A 23 4.98 24.36 -10.70
C ALA A 23 4.61 23.16 -9.81
N ALA A 24 5.60 22.27 -9.66
CA ALA A 24 5.78 21.24 -8.63
C ALA A 24 5.00 19.91 -8.77
N SER A 25 5.61 18.95 -9.46
CA SER A 25 6.29 17.85 -8.75
C SER A 25 7.23 17.11 -9.72
N ASN A 26 8.53 17.37 -9.61
CA ASN A 26 9.57 16.49 -10.14
C ASN A 26 9.46 15.15 -9.40
N TRP A 27 9.04 14.12 -10.11
CA TRP A 27 9.49 12.77 -9.83
C TRP A 27 10.57 12.48 -10.86
N ASP A 28 11.82 12.43 -10.42
CA ASP A 28 12.90 11.93 -11.24
C ASP A 28 12.59 10.48 -11.60
N VAL A 29 12.17 10.27 -12.84
CA VAL A 29 12.17 8.95 -13.45
C VAL A 29 13.62 8.65 -13.78
N LEU A 30 14.24 7.75 -13.01
CA LEU A 30 15.52 7.18 -13.40
C LEU A 30 15.33 6.48 -14.75
N PRO A 31 16.16 6.77 -15.78
CA PRO A 31 16.13 6.02 -17.01
C PRO A 31 16.49 4.56 -16.72
N VAL A 32 15.73 3.64 -17.32
CA VAL A 32 16.01 2.21 -17.28
C VAL A 32 17.40 1.97 -17.89
N GLY A 33 18.39 1.66 -17.04
CA GLY A 33 19.73 1.22 -17.50
C GLY A 33 20.96 1.86 -16.85
N GLU A 34 20.85 2.80 -15.89
CA GLU A 34 22.04 3.36 -15.23
C GLU A 34 22.33 2.70 -13.87
N SER A 35 23.52 2.09 -13.75
CA SER A 35 24.05 1.57 -12.49
C SER A 35 24.63 2.68 -11.62
N VAL A 36 24.33 2.65 -10.31
CA VAL A 36 24.94 3.51 -9.29
C VAL A 36 26.47 3.34 -9.31
N PRO A 37 27.27 4.42 -9.36
CA PRO A 37 28.73 4.29 -9.33
C PRO A 37 29.18 3.77 -7.96
N ALA A 38 29.76 2.56 -7.98
CA ALA A 38 30.36 1.92 -6.83
C ALA A 38 31.64 2.65 -6.38
N ARG A 39 31.51 3.64 -5.52
CA ARG A 39 32.65 4.21 -4.78
C ARG A 39 32.25 4.67 -3.39
N ALA A 40 32.26 3.75 -2.43
CA ALA A 40 32.73 3.95 -1.05
C ALA A 40 32.54 2.69 -0.20
N ILE A 41 33.30 1.62 -0.50
CA ILE A 41 33.59 0.60 0.51
C ILE A 41 35.08 0.32 0.42
N LYS A 42 35.86 0.97 1.29
CA LYS A 42 37.25 0.61 1.53
C LYS A 42 37.50 0.66 3.03
N ALA A 43 38.12 -0.43 3.50
CA ALA A 43 38.56 -0.73 4.85
C ALA A 43 37.53 -1.40 5.77
N LEU A 44 37.40 -2.72 5.63
CA LEU A 44 37.29 -3.66 6.74
C LEU A 44 37.64 -5.09 6.25
N ALA A 45 38.65 -5.70 6.90
CA ALA A 45 39.10 -7.10 6.84
C ALA A 45 39.57 -7.71 5.48
N PRO A 46 40.89 -7.94 5.29
CA PRO A 46 41.38 -8.82 4.23
C PRO A 46 41.13 -10.28 4.63
N GLY A 47 40.15 -10.94 4.00
CA GLY A 47 39.87 -12.36 4.26
C GLY A 47 38.47 -12.87 3.90
N LEU A 48 37.56 -12.02 3.39
CA LEU A 48 36.18 -12.39 3.08
C LEU A 48 35.75 -12.00 1.63
N GLU A 49 36.69 -11.93 0.70
CA GLU A 49 36.42 -11.48 -0.69
C GLU A 49 36.06 -12.61 -1.68
N VAL A 50 35.73 -13.81 -1.19
CA VAL A 50 35.28 -14.91 -2.06
C VAL A 50 33.82 -15.23 -1.74
N ALA A 51 32.94 -14.98 -2.72
CA ALA A 51 31.52 -15.38 -2.82
C ALA A 51 30.41 -14.33 -2.49
N LEU A 52 30.58 -13.06 -2.85
CA LEU A 52 29.46 -12.09 -2.92
C LEU A 52 29.33 -11.38 -4.28
N ALA A 53 29.77 -12.03 -5.36
CA ALA A 53 29.14 -11.78 -6.66
C ALA A 53 27.78 -12.49 -6.62
N ALA A 54 26.82 -11.89 -5.90
CA ALA A 54 25.45 -12.35 -5.91
C ALA A 54 24.97 -12.32 -7.36
N ASP A 55 24.78 -13.51 -7.91
CA ASP A 55 24.18 -13.76 -9.21
C ASP A 55 22.85 -12.99 -9.21
N THR A 56 22.83 -11.82 -9.84
CA THR A 56 21.65 -10.97 -9.79
C THR A 56 20.61 -11.74 -10.59
N PRO A 57 19.55 -12.27 -9.95
CA PRO A 57 18.67 -13.21 -10.62
C PRO A 57 18.11 -12.50 -11.85
N THR A 58 18.41 -13.06 -13.03
CA THR A 58 17.87 -12.54 -14.28
C THR A 58 16.35 -12.50 -14.12
N PRO A 59 15.71 -11.32 -14.24
CA PRO A 59 14.28 -11.22 -14.03
C PRO A 59 13.57 -12.16 -15.00
N ALA A 60 12.65 -12.97 -14.47
CA ALA A 60 11.86 -13.88 -15.29
C ALA A 60 11.19 -13.09 -16.43
N PRO A 61 11.09 -13.66 -17.64
CA PRO A 61 10.40 -12.98 -18.74
C PRO A 61 8.97 -12.67 -18.31
N ALA A 62 8.54 -11.43 -18.55
CA ALA A 62 7.21 -10.99 -18.16
C ALA A 62 6.15 -11.85 -18.87
N PRO A 63 5.07 -12.27 -18.16
CA PRO A 63 4.06 -13.14 -18.76
C PRO A 63 3.37 -12.43 -19.93
N THR A 64 2.90 -13.18 -20.89
CA THR A 64 1.96 -12.72 -21.91
C THR A 64 0.51 -12.76 -21.38
N LEU A 65 -0.41 -12.07 -22.06
CA LEU A 65 -1.82 -12.02 -21.65
C LEU A 65 -2.46 -13.42 -21.61
N ALA A 66 -2.04 -14.32 -22.50
CA ALA A 66 -2.53 -15.69 -22.61
C ALA A 66 -2.09 -16.58 -21.43
N GLU A 67 -0.97 -16.23 -20.78
CA GLU A 67 -0.41 -17.00 -19.67
C GLU A 67 -0.98 -16.61 -18.30
N LEU A 68 -1.73 -15.51 -18.22
CA LEU A 68 -2.35 -15.09 -16.97
C LEU A 68 -3.48 -16.06 -16.58
N GLY A 69 -3.73 -16.22 -15.27
CA GLY A 69 -4.76 -17.13 -14.73
C GLY A 69 -6.19 -16.72 -15.05
N GLU A 70 -7.18 -17.15 -14.28
CA GLU A 70 -8.57 -16.72 -14.52
C GLU A 70 -8.80 -15.26 -14.09
N LEU A 71 -9.76 -14.59 -14.74
CA LEU A 71 -10.18 -13.25 -14.31
C LEU A 71 -10.93 -13.38 -12.98
N SER A 72 -10.37 -12.79 -11.94
CA SER A 72 -10.94 -12.78 -10.60
C SER A 72 -11.56 -11.43 -10.27
N SER A 73 -12.58 -11.42 -9.41
CA SER A 73 -13.19 -10.19 -8.88
C SER A 73 -13.11 -10.19 -7.36
N SER A 74 -12.71 -9.06 -6.78
CA SER A 74 -12.56 -8.87 -5.34
C SER A 74 -13.14 -7.53 -4.91
N SER A 75 -13.58 -7.45 -3.65
CA SER A 75 -14.04 -6.22 -3.04
C SER A 75 -13.29 -5.97 -1.73
N TYR A 76 -12.79 -4.75 -1.57
CA TYR A 76 -12.06 -4.30 -0.39
C TYR A 76 -12.75 -3.10 0.23
N ASP A 77 -12.68 -3.00 1.54
CA ASP A 77 -13.06 -1.81 2.31
C ASP A 77 -11.88 -1.42 3.19
N LEU A 78 -11.26 -0.30 2.84
CA LEU A 78 -9.98 0.15 3.37
C LEU A 78 -10.12 1.48 4.09
N SER A 79 -9.28 1.71 5.10
CA SER A 79 -9.00 3.07 5.52
C SER A 79 -8.22 3.82 4.43
N VAL A 80 -8.24 5.15 4.48
CA VAL A 80 -7.44 5.99 3.58
C VAL A 80 -5.95 5.67 3.69
N ASN A 81 -5.44 5.39 4.90
CA ASN A 81 -4.04 5.03 5.11
C ASN A 81 -3.69 3.68 4.46
N GLN A 82 -4.54 2.67 4.62
CA GLN A 82 -4.35 1.36 3.98
C GLN A 82 -4.39 1.49 2.45
N ALA A 83 -5.33 2.26 1.90
CA ALA A 83 -5.37 2.54 0.47
C ALA A 83 -4.08 3.22 -0.02
N GLY A 84 -3.58 4.21 0.73
CA GLY A 84 -2.30 4.88 0.44
C GLY A 84 -1.10 3.93 0.45
N GLN A 85 -1.00 3.05 1.45
CA GLN A 85 0.05 2.02 1.52
C GLN A 85 0.00 1.05 0.33
N LEU A 86 -1.18 0.76 -0.20
CA LEU A 86 -1.38 -0.09 -1.37
C LEU A 86 -1.28 0.68 -2.69
N GLY A 87 -0.99 1.98 -2.66
CA GLY A 87 -0.96 2.85 -3.84
C GLY A 87 -2.31 2.92 -4.56
N ILE A 88 -3.41 2.73 -3.85
CA ILE A 88 -4.78 2.84 -4.38
C ILE A 88 -5.19 4.32 -4.36
N PRO A 89 -5.68 4.88 -5.47
CA PRO A 89 -6.07 6.29 -5.52
C PRO A 89 -7.15 6.64 -4.50
N VAL A 90 -6.89 7.70 -3.73
CA VAL A 90 -7.87 8.34 -2.84
C VAL A 90 -8.25 9.69 -3.43
N ILE A 91 -9.54 10.00 -3.51
CA ILE A 91 -10.04 11.19 -4.19
C ILE A 91 -10.48 12.22 -3.17
N GLY A 92 -9.99 13.46 -3.31
CA GLY A 92 -10.26 14.58 -2.41
C GLY A 92 -9.15 14.84 -1.38
N SER A 93 -9.24 15.94 -0.63
CA SER A 93 -8.17 16.36 0.29
C SER A 93 -8.06 15.40 1.48
N VAL A 94 -6.87 14.88 1.78
CA VAL A 94 -6.60 13.94 2.89
C VAL A 94 -6.83 14.52 4.30
N SER A 95 -7.15 15.81 4.42
CA SER A 95 -7.29 16.56 5.67
C SER A 95 -8.52 16.23 6.54
N GLY A 96 -9.29 15.17 6.20
CA GLY A 96 -10.63 14.91 6.76
C GLY A 96 -10.75 13.93 7.95
N GLY A 97 -9.67 13.43 8.52
CA GLY A 97 -9.71 12.55 9.70
C GLY A 97 -10.19 11.10 9.45
N ALA A 98 -10.29 10.31 10.53
CA ALA A 98 -10.46 8.85 10.54
C ALA A 98 -11.78 8.30 9.95
N SER A 99 -12.76 9.15 9.65
CA SER A 99 -14.11 8.76 9.18
C SER A 99 -14.23 8.61 7.66
N ARG A 100 -13.12 8.34 6.97
CA ARG A 100 -13.07 8.15 5.53
C ARG A 100 -12.72 6.71 5.17
N ARG A 101 -13.49 6.16 4.23
CA ARG A 101 -13.32 4.80 3.74
C ARG A 101 -13.06 4.82 2.24
N VAL A 102 -12.31 3.84 1.78
CA VAL A 102 -12.04 3.60 0.36
C VAL A 102 -12.59 2.22 0.06
N VAL A 103 -13.71 2.18 -0.65
CA VAL A 103 -14.30 0.94 -1.15
C VAL A 103 -13.74 0.69 -2.54
N VAL A 104 -13.16 -0.49 -2.75
CA VAL A 104 -12.54 -0.86 -4.01
C VAL A 104 -13.23 -2.09 -4.55
N LEU A 105 -13.70 -2.04 -5.79
CA LEU A 105 -14.01 -3.23 -6.56
C LEU A 105 -12.89 -3.45 -7.58
N GLU A 106 -12.30 -4.63 -7.56
CA GLU A 106 -11.14 -4.97 -8.36
C GLU A 106 -11.45 -6.16 -9.25
N TRP A 107 -11.06 -6.06 -10.52
CA TRP A 107 -10.95 -7.17 -11.45
C TRP A 107 -9.50 -7.34 -11.82
N SER A 108 -8.96 -8.54 -11.60
CA SER A 108 -7.55 -8.80 -11.85
C SER A 108 -7.32 -10.16 -12.47
N ARG A 109 -6.29 -10.22 -13.31
CA ARG A 109 -5.77 -11.44 -13.90
C ARG A 109 -4.26 -11.39 -13.74
N PHE A 110 -3.66 -12.40 -13.12
CA PHE A 110 -2.23 -12.41 -12.84
C PHE A 110 -1.65 -13.81 -12.96
N LYS A 111 -0.31 -13.87 -13.02
CA LYS A 111 0.49 -15.08 -12.88
C LYS A 111 1.51 -14.86 -11.76
N GLU A 112 1.68 -15.87 -10.93
CA GLU A 112 2.65 -15.89 -9.84
C GLU A 112 3.99 -16.42 -10.34
N PHE A 113 5.06 -15.76 -9.93
CA PHE A 113 6.44 -16.15 -10.19
C PHE A 113 7.17 -16.26 -8.85
N PRO A 114 7.88 -17.37 -8.59
CA PRO A 114 8.74 -17.45 -7.43
C PRO A 114 9.90 -16.46 -7.55
N GLU A 115 10.24 -15.80 -6.46
CA GLU A 115 11.41 -14.92 -6.34
C GLU A 115 12.58 -15.67 -5.68
N ALA A 116 13.80 -15.17 -5.85
CA ALA A 116 15.01 -15.85 -5.38
C ALA A 116 15.09 -16.00 -3.85
N ASP A 117 14.42 -15.11 -3.12
CA ASP A 117 14.30 -15.13 -1.66
C ASP A 117 13.20 -16.09 -1.15
N GLY A 118 12.56 -16.84 -2.06
CA GLY A 118 11.39 -17.68 -1.79
C GLY A 118 10.07 -16.93 -1.84
N GLY A 119 10.10 -15.64 -2.19
CA GLY A 119 8.92 -14.80 -2.35
C GLY A 119 8.08 -15.18 -3.55
N ILE A 120 6.96 -14.48 -3.69
CA ILE A 120 6.05 -14.62 -4.82
C ILE A 120 5.77 -13.23 -5.38
N ALA A 121 6.17 -13.00 -6.62
CA ALA A 121 5.77 -11.85 -7.40
C ALA A 121 4.54 -12.18 -8.25
N ARG A 122 3.54 -11.29 -8.25
CA ARG A 122 2.36 -11.34 -9.11
C ARG A 122 2.51 -10.35 -10.24
N TYR A 123 2.56 -10.84 -11.46
CA TYR A 123 2.54 -10.02 -12.67
C TYR A 123 1.21 -10.17 -13.39
N GLY A 124 0.63 -9.05 -13.80
CA GLY A 124 -0.69 -9.07 -14.41
C GLY A 124 -1.23 -7.68 -14.72
N PHE A 125 -2.56 -7.60 -14.79
CA PHE A 125 -3.29 -6.35 -14.87
C PHE A 125 -4.36 -6.27 -13.79
N THR A 126 -4.78 -5.04 -13.51
CA THR A 126 -5.91 -4.77 -12.63
C THR A 126 -6.77 -3.64 -13.18
N VAL A 127 -8.09 -3.79 -13.01
CA VAL A 127 -9.09 -2.75 -13.24
C VAL A 127 -9.79 -2.52 -11.91
N ARG A 128 -9.73 -1.28 -11.41
CA ARG A 128 -10.28 -0.91 -10.11
C ARG A 128 -11.32 0.18 -10.27
N PHE A 129 -12.45 -0.03 -9.62
CA PHE A 129 -13.40 1.02 -9.28
C PHE A 129 -13.13 1.42 -7.84
N CYS A 130 -12.54 2.60 -7.65
CA CYS A 130 -12.17 3.14 -6.35
C CYS A 130 -13.17 4.20 -5.92
N LEU A 131 -13.90 3.96 -4.83
CA LEU A 131 -14.88 4.86 -4.26
C LEU A 131 -14.37 5.41 -2.93
N THR A 132 -14.12 6.72 -2.86
CA THR A 132 -13.79 7.41 -1.62
C THR A 132 -15.07 7.93 -0.99
N VAL A 133 -15.40 7.48 0.22
CA VAL A 133 -16.61 7.88 0.96
C VAL A 133 -16.21 8.71 2.17
N ASN A 134 -16.82 9.89 2.28
CA ASN A 134 -16.72 10.80 3.41
C ASN A 134 -17.98 10.69 4.30
N LYS A 135 -17.81 11.00 5.59
CA LYS A 135 -18.89 10.96 6.60
C LYS A 135 -19.49 9.55 6.78
N TRP A 136 -18.63 8.54 6.81
CA TRP A 136 -19.04 7.16 7.02
C TRP A 136 -18.89 6.77 8.50
N ASN A 137 -20.01 6.45 9.17
CA ASN A 137 -20.04 6.10 10.60
C ASN A 137 -20.51 4.66 10.86
N ALA A 138 -20.58 3.79 9.85
CA ALA A 138 -21.21 2.47 10.00
C ALA A 138 -20.24 1.30 9.82
N ASP A 139 -20.25 0.35 10.76
CA ASP A 139 -19.62 -0.98 10.65
C ASP A 139 -20.38 -1.93 9.71
N LEU A 140 -21.25 -1.41 8.86
CA LEU A 140 -22.11 -2.21 7.99
C LEU A 140 -21.42 -2.50 6.67
N LYS A 141 -21.38 -3.78 6.27
CA LYS A 141 -21.06 -4.17 4.90
C LYS A 141 -22.07 -3.54 3.96
N VAL A 142 -21.62 -2.58 3.16
CA VAL A 142 -22.46 -1.86 2.22
C VAL A 142 -22.16 -2.21 0.78
N SER A 143 -23.22 -2.42 0.02
CA SER A 143 -23.17 -2.62 -1.42
C SER A 143 -23.12 -1.27 -2.15
N LEU A 144 -22.56 -1.25 -3.36
CA LEU A 144 -22.53 -0.03 -4.18
C LEU A 144 -23.92 0.59 -4.42
N PRO A 145 -24.99 -0.17 -4.74
CA PRO A 145 -26.32 0.42 -4.91
C PRO A 145 -26.81 1.16 -3.67
N PHE A 146 -26.52 0.63 -2.47
CA PHE A 146 -26.84 1.32 -1.22
C PHE A 146 -26.04 2.62 -1.08
N LEU A 147 -24.74 2.60 -1.36
CA LEU A 147 -23.90 3.80 -1.30
C LEU A 147 -24.37 4.87 -2.28
N SER A 148 -24.75 4.49 -3.50
CA SER A 148 -25.32 5.41 -4.49
C SER A 148 -26.61 6.04 -4.00
N ALA A 149 -27.51 5.25 -3.40
CA ALA A 149 -28.75 5.77 -2.82
C ALA A 149 -28.48 6.73 -1.64
N GLN A 150 -27.52 6.41 -0.77
CA GLN A 150 -27.14 7.31 0.34
C GLN A 150 -26.51 8.61 -0.17
N ALA A 151 -25.75 8.56 -1.25
CA ALA A 151 -25.17 9.75 -1.87
C ALA A 151 -26.25 10.62 -2.52
N GLU A 152 -27.23 10.02 -3.21
CA GLU A 152 -28.38 10.70 -3.80
C GLU A 152 -29.21 11.45 -2.76
N LEU A 153 -29.38 10.83 -1.57
CA LEU A 153 -30.09 11.44 -0.44
C LEU A 153 -29.25 12.50 0.31
N GLY A 154 -27.99 12.71 -0.07
CA GLY A 154 -27.07 13.64 0.59
C GLY A 154 -26.57 13.18 1.96
N ASN A 155 -26.82 11.92 2.34
CA ASN A 155 -26.40 11.36 3.63
C ASN A 155 -24.90 11.08 3.67
N ILE A 156 -24.30 10.77 2.52
CA ILE A 156 -22.85 10.64 2.36
C ILE A 156 -22.37 11.52 1.21
N GLN A 157 -21.08 11.83 1.23
CA GLN A 157 -20.39 12.41 0.07
C GLN A 157 -19.40 11.37 -0.43
N ALA A 158 -19.60 10.90 -1.65
CA ALA A 158 -18.69 9.93 -2.23
C ALA A 158 -18.27 10.35 -3.62
N THR A 159 -17.02 10.06 -3.96
CA THR A 159 -16.42 10.32 -5.28
C THR A 159 -15.76 9.05 -5.74
N TRP A 160 -15.95 8.69 -7.00
CA TRP A 160 -15.35 7.49 -7.58
C TRP A 160 -14.35 7.84 -8.67
N LYS A 161 -13.40 6.92 -8.89
CA LYS A 161 -12.41 6.95 -9.97
C LYS A 161 -12.20 5.53 -10.45
N MET A 162 -11.97 5.39 -11.75
CA MET A 162 -11.53 4.15 -12.34
C MET A 162 -10.03 4.18 -12.58
N GLU A 163 -9.37 3.08 -12.24
CA GLU A 163 -7.95 2.89 -12.45
C GLU A 163 -7.75 1.60 -13.25
N VAL A 164 -6.98 1.69 -14.33
CA VAL A 164 -6.54 0.52 -15.11
C VAL A 164 -5.02 0.49 -15.05
N ARG A 165 -4.46 -0.64 -14.62
CA ARG A 165 -3.02 -0.89 -14.61
C ARG A 165 -2.71 -2.10 -15.46
N GLY A 166 -1.66 -1.99 -16.25
CA GLY A 166 -1.14 -3.06 -17.09
C GLY A 166 -1.93 -3.33 -18.38
N LEU A 167 -2.92 -2.50 -18.69
CA LEU A 167 -3.62 -2.52 -19.98
C LEU A 167 -3.66 -1.09 -20.55
N ALA A 168 -3.50 -0.99 -21.86
CA ALA A 168 -3.63 0.26 -22.60
C ALA A 168 -4.28 -0.01 -23.95
N GLY A 169 -5.06 0.93 -24.46
CA GLY A 169 -5.65 0.80 -25.79
C GLY A 169 -6.76 1.83 -25.99
N PRO A 170 -7.14 2.15 -27.25
CA PRO A 170 -8.14 3.19 -27.52
C PRO A 170 -9.47 2.95 -26.80
N LYS A 171 -9.97 1.71 -26.78
CA LYS A 171 -11.23 1.34 -26.11
C LYS A 171 -11.13 1.42 -24.59
N ILE A 172 -10.00 1.01 -24.03
CA ILE A 172 -9.75 1.12 -22.59
C ILE A 172 -9.67 2.60 -22.18
N ASN A 173 -8.89 3.39 -22.90
CA ASN A 173 -8.69 4.81 -22.61
C ASN A 173 -10.01 5.60 -22.72
N ALA A 174 -10.83 5.30 -23.74
CA ALA A 174 -12.15 5.93 -23.90
C ALA A 174 -13.15 5.51 -22.82
N ALA A 175 -13.00 4.30 -22.28
CA ALA A 175 -13.82 3.84 -21.18
C ALA A 175 -13.36 4.44 -19.84
N VAL A 176 -12.08 4.73 -19.59
CA VAL A 176 -11.66 5.32 -18.30
C VAL A 176 -12.22 6.74 -18.14
N ILE A 177 -13.26 6.86 -17.32
CA ILE A 177 -13.92 8.14 -17.02
C ILE A 177 -13.16 8.89 -15.92
N LEU A 178 -13.12 10.22 -16.05
CA LEU A 178 -12.57 11.10 -15.02
C LEU A 178 -13.34 10.95 -13.70
N PRO A 179 -12.70 11.26 -12.55
CA PRO A 179 -13.37 11.15 -11.25
C PRO A 179 -14.64 11.99 -11.18
N GLN A 180 -15.72 11.40 -10.64
CA GLN A 180 -17.03 12.05 -10.53
C GLN A 180 -17.68 11.77 -9.16
N PRO A 181 -18.53 12.68 -8.65
CA PRO A 181 -19.39 12.39 -7.51
C PRO A 181 -20.25 11.14 -7.76
N LEU A 182 -20.47 10.35 -6.71
CA LEU A 182 -21.34 9.18 -6.78
C LEU A 182 -22.81 9.64 -6.72
N SER A 183 -23.59 9.17 -7.68
CA SER A 183 -25.05 9.22 -7.72
C SER A 183 -25.57 7.88 -8.25
N VAL A 184 -26.89 7.72 -8.35
CA VAL A 184 -27.46 6.54 -9.02
C VAL A 184 -27.08 6.52 -10.50
N GLU A 185 -27.09 7.68 -11.16
CA GLU A 185 -26.72 7.81 -12.57
C GLU A 185 -25.24 7.51 -12.82
N THR A 186 -24.33 8.12 -12.06
CA THR A 186 -22.89 7.90 -12.27
C THR A 186 -22.46 6.48 -11.92
N PHE A 187 -23.20 5.78 -11.06
CA PHE A 187 -23.02 4.34 -10.82
C PHE A 187 -23.35 3.49 -12.06
N VAL A 188 -24.45 3.78 -12.77
CA VAL A 188 -24.79 3.08 -14.01
C VAL A 188 -23.69 3.30 -15.05
N ILE A 189 -23.24 4.54 -15.20
CA ILE A 189 -22.13 4.92 -16.09
C ILE A 189 -20.85 4.15 -15.73
N ALA A 190 -20.49 4.10 -14.45
CA ALA A 190 -19.32 3.34 -13.99
C ALA A 190 -19.43 1.85 -14.31
N ARG A 191 -20.62 1.25 -14.13
CA ARG A 191 -20.85 -0.17 -14.45
C ARG A 191 -20.69 -0.45 -15.95
N GLN A 192 -21.31 0.37 -16.80
CA GLN A 192 -21.19 0.26 -18.26
C GLN A 192 -19.75 0.42 -18.71
N SER A 193 -19.04 1.34 -18.08
CA SER A 193 -17.64 1.57 -18.38
C SER A 193 -16.76 0.38 -17.99
N LEU A 194 -17.01 -0.22 -16.83
CA LEU A 194 -16.31 -1.43 -16.41
C LEU A 194 -16.58 -2.58 -17.40
N GLU A 195 -17.85 -2.80 -17.77
CA GLU A 195 -18.23 -3.80 -18.77
C GLU A 195 -17.49 -3.56 -20.10
N THR A 196 -17.34 -2.30 -20.51
CA THR A 196 -16.59 -1.90 -21.71
C THR A 196 -15.10 -2.21 -21.58
N ILE A 197 -14.47 -1.91 -20.43
CA ILE A 197 -13.06 -2.24 -20.18
C ILE A 197 -12.85 -3.75 -20.22
N VAL A 198 -13.71 -4.52 -19.55
CA VAL A 198 -13.61 -5.99 -19.51
C VAL A 198 -13.75 -6.58 -20.91
N ALA A 199 -14.69 -6.08 -21.72
CA ALA A 199 -14.82 -6.49 -23.11
C ALA A 199 -13.60 -6.11 -23.97
N ALA A 200 -12.98 -4.95 -23.69
CA ALA A 200 -11.81 -4.47 -24.41
C ALA A 200 -10.52 -5.25 -24.10
N ILE A 201 -10.45 -6.05 -23.02
CA ILE A 201 -9.26 -6.85 -22.68
C ILE A 201 -8.83 -7.75 -23.85
N ASN A 202 -9.80 -8.34 -24.56
CA ASN A 202 -9.55 -9.25 -25.69
C ASN A 202 -9.54 -8.53 -27.05
N ASP A 203 -9.63 -7.20 -27.06
CA ASP A 203 -9.59 -6.44 -28.29
C ASP A 203 -8.17 -6.46 -28.90
N PRO A 204 -8.00 -6.69 -30.22
CA PRO A 204 -6.68 -6.72 -30.84
C PRO A 204 -5.89 -5.41 -30.74
N THR A 205 -6.56 -4.28 -30.48
CA THR A 205 -5.92 -2.96 -30.27
C THR A 205 -5.51 -2.72 -28.81
N THR A 206 -5.82 -3.65 -27.91
CA THR A 206 -5.38 -3.59 -26.52
C THR A 206 -3.96 -4.12 -26.39
N SER A 207 -3.09 -3.25 -25.88
CA SER A 207 -1.74 -3.59 -25.47
C SER A 207 -1.74 -4.02 -24.00
N TYR A 208 -1.19 -5.20 -23.75
CA TYR A 208 -0.92 -5.68 -22.39
C TYR A 208 0.51 -5.30 -22.00
N ILE A 209 0.63 -4.59 -20.89
CA ILE A 209 1.91 -4.14 -20.33
C ILE A 209 2.01 -4.80 -18.95
N PRO A 210 2.75 -5.91 -18.80
CA PRO A 210 2.82 -6.62 -17.53
C PRO A 210 3.26 -5.70 -16.40
N GLY A 211 2.38 -5.52 -15.41
CA GLY A 211 2.68 -4.75 -14.21
C GLY A 211 2.94 -5.67 -13.03
N LEU A 212 3.96 -5.37 -12.23
CA LEU A 212 4.08 -5.96 -10.90
C LEU A 212 2.90 -5.47 -10.05
N MET A 213 2.04 -6.39 -9.65
CA MET A 213 0.84 -6.08 -8.86
C MET A 213 1.13 -6.15 -7.37
N ILE A 214 1.77 -7.23 -6.94
CA ILE A 214 2.10 -7.53 -5.55
C ILE A 214 3.41 -8.33 -5.56
N SER A 215 4.38 -7.97 -4.72
CA SER A 215 5.41 -8.90 -4.28
C SER A 215 5.10 -9.28 -2.84
N ARG A 216 5.11 -10.59 -2.57
CA ARG A 216 5.01 -11.15 -1.23
C ARG A 216 6.34 -11.77 -0.92
N THR A 217 7.10 -11.13 -0.03
CA THR A 217 8.18 -11.82 0.68
C THR A 217 7.58 -13.05 1.36
N PRO A 218 8.24 -14.22 1.32
CA PRO A 218 7.68 -15.40 1.93
C PRO A 218 7.48 -15.14 3.43
N PRO A 219 6.46 -15.75 4.05
CA PRO A 219 6.25 -15.59 5.47
C PRO A 219 7.51 -16.04 6.21
N ASP A 220 8.18 -15.08 6.84
CA ASP A 220 9.27 -15.22 7.81
C ASP A 220 10.16 -16.43 7.48
N THR A 221 11.16 -16.22 6.61
CA THR A 221 12.21 -17.22 6.37
C THR A 221 12.77 -17.70 7.71
N GLY A 222 13.34 -18.91 7.77
CA GLY A 222 13.94 -19.40 9.02
C GLY A 222 14.89 -18.37 9.65
N GLU A 223 15.62 -17.63 8.81
CA GLU A 223 16.44 -16.50 9.22
C GLU A 223 15.65 -15.31 9.78
N GLN A 224 14.56 -14.87 9.14
CA GLN A 224 13.71 -13.80 9.67
C GLN A 224 13.04 -14.20 11.00
N LYS A 225 12.60 -15.46 11.15
CA LYS A 225 12.10 -15.97 12.43
C LYS A 225 13.18 -15.96 13.51
N LEU A 226 14.38 -16.40 13.17
CA LEU A 226 15.53 -16.38 14.08
C LEU A 226 15.89 -14.93 14.46
N ARG A 227 15.89 -14.01 13.49
CA ARG A 227 16.14 -12.59 13.70
C ARG A 227 15.09 -11.98 14.62
N LYS A 228 13.81 -12.16 14.31
CA LYS A 228 12.70 -11.72 15.14
C LYS A 228 12.80 -12.26 16.55
N SER A 229 13.05 -13.56 16.70
CA SER A 229 13.23 -14.20 18.01
C SER A 229 14.44 -13.62 18.78
N ALA A 230 15.53 -13.31 18.08
CA ALA A 230 16.71 -12.68 18.68
C ALA A 230 16.43 -11.25 19.15
N VAL A 231 15.69 -10.46 18.37
CA VAL A 231 15.26 -9.10 18.74
C VAL A 231 14.28 -9.14 19.91
N GLU A 232 13.30 -10.06 19.90
CA GLU A 232 12.37 -10.26 21.02
C GLU A 232 13.11 -10.67 22.30
N ALA A 233 14.05 -11.63 22.21
CA ALA A 233 14.88 -12.05 23.33
C ALA A 233 15.77 -10.91 23.86
N TYR A 234 16.34 -10.10 22.97
CA TYR A 234 17.09 -8.90 23.34
C TYR A 234 16.22 -7.87 24.05
N ALA A 235 15.01 -7.60 23.53
CA ALA A 235 14.06 -6.66 24.15
C ALA A 235 13.66 -7.12 25.56
N LEU A 236 13.32 -8.41 25.72
CA LEU A 236 13.04 -9.00 27.04
C LEU A 236 14.25 -8.88 27.99
N TYR A 237 15.47 -9.11 27.49
CA TYR A 237 16.69 -8.94 28.27
C TYR A 237 16.90 -7.47 28.69
N ALA A 238 16.71 -6.52 27.77
CA ALA A 238 16.81 -5.10 28.05
C ALA A 238 15.80 -4.67 29.12
N ILE A 239 14.54 -5.13 29.01
CA ILE A 239 13.49 -4.92 30.01
C ILE A 239 13.91 -5.50 31.36
N TYR A 240 14.35 -6.75 31.42
CA TYR A 240 14.85 -7.38 32.65
C TYR A 240 15.98 -6.57 33.30
N LYS A 241 16.91 -6.03 32.50
CA LYS A 241 17.98 -5.15 32.96
C LYS A 241 17.53 -3.75 33.35
N GLY A 242 16.25 -3.41 33.20
CA GLY A 242 15.69 -2.10 33.52
C GLY A 242 16.15 -1.03 32.54
N ARG A 243 16.42 -1.39 31.28
CA ARG A 243 16.76 -0.40 30.25
C ARG A 243 15.48 0.22 29.68
N PRO A 244 15.43 1.54 29.49
CA PRO A 244 14.33 2.17 28.77
C PRO A 244 14.38 1.82 27.28
N GLU A 245 13.21 1.80 26.63
CA GLU A 245 13.03 1.46 25.20
C GLU A 245 14.03 2.18 24.30
N LEU A 246 14.08 3.52 24.40
CA LEU A 246 14.95 4.36 23.57
C LEU A 246 16.44 3.98 23.65
N ARG A 247 16.89 3.53 24.83
CA ARG A 247 18.27 3.05 25.02
C ARG A 247 18.45 1.64 24.47
N ALA A 248 17.45 0.78 24.61
CA ALA A 248 17.51 -0.56 24.05
C ALA A 248 17.57 -0.50 22.50
N GLU A 249 16.81 0.41 21.89
CA GLU A 249 16.80 0.73 20.47
C GLU A 249 18.15 1.29 19.99
N SER A 250 18.76 2.21 20.73
CA SER A 250 20.09 2.74 20.40
C SER A 250 21.19 1.67 20.44
N ASP A 251 21.06 0.73 21.38
CA ASP A 251 22.04 -0.33 21.65
C ASP A 251 21.79 -1.60 20.81
N LEU A 252 20.77 -1.61 19.94
CA LEU A 252 20.41 -2.77 19.13
C LEU A 252 21.59 -3.16 18.20
N PRO A 253 22.12 -4.41 18.27
CA PRO A 253 23.32 -4.80 17.53
C PRO A 253 23.21 -4.73 16.01
N SER A 254 21.98 -4.85 15.49
CA SER A 254 21.63 -4.79 14.08
C SER A 254 20.41 -3.89 13.94
N LYS A 255 20.41 -2.98 12.97
CA LYS A 255 19.27 -2.09 12.69
C LYS A 255 18.67 -2.46 11.34
N GLN A 256 18.16 -3.68 11.21
CA GLN A 256 17.42 -4.02 10.00
C GLN A 256 16.03 -3.38 10.04
N PRO A 257 15.43 -3.09 8.88
CA PRO A 257 14.06 -2.60 8.81
C PRO A 257 13.11 -3.51 9.60
N GLY A 258 12.33 -2.92 10.50
CA GLY A 258 11.34 -3.58 11.35
C GLY A 258 11.83 -4.09 12.71
N ASP A 259 13.14 -4.10 12.98
CA ASP A 259 13.63 -4.58 14.29
C ASP A 259 13.24 -3.63 15.44
N GLU A 260 13.19 -2.32 15.18
CA GLU A 260 12.74 -1.31 16.13
C GLU A 260 11.25 -1.51 16.50
N ASP A 261 10.41 -1.84 15.52
CA ASP A 261 8.98 -2.13 15.73
C ASP A 261 8.77 -3.40 16.55
N ILE A 262 9.58 -4.45 16.30
CA ILE A 262 9.55 -5.69 17.10
C ILE A 262 9.95 -5.38 18.55
N LEU A 263 11.03 -4.63 18.76
CA LEU A 263 11.48 -4.24 20.10
C LEU A 263 10.40 -3.44 20.83
N ARG A 264 9.83 -2.41 20.19
CA ARG A 264 8.75 -1.59 20.77
C ARG A 264 7.54 -2.43 21.13
N GLY A 265 7.12 -3.34 20.23
CA GLY A 265 5.99 -4.23 20.47
C GLY A 265 6.14 -5.07 21.74
N VAL A 266 7.36 -5.51 22.08
CA VAL A 266 7.63 -6.25 23.33
C VAL A 266 7.49 -5.35 24.57
N TYR A 267 7.96 -4.10 24.50
CA TYR A 267 7.79 -3.12 25.60
C TYR A 267 6.31 -2.81 25.83
N GLU A 268 5.57 -2.52 24.77
CA GLU A 268 4.12 -2.25 24.81
C GLU A 268 3.34 -3.45 25.35
N GLN A 269 3.65 -4.66 24.88
CA GLN A 269 2.97 -5.89 25.33
C GLN A 269 3.16 -6.16 26.83
N LEU A 270 4.28 -5.73 27.40
CA LEU A 270 4.55 -5.82 28.84
C LEU A 270 4.08 -4.61 29.65
N GLY A 271 3.40 -3.64 29.01
CA GLY A 271 2.81 -2.47 29.66
C GLY A 271 3.81 -1.38 30.02
N VAL A 272 4.90 -1.23 29.26
CA VAL A 272 5.77 -0.06 29.35
C VAL A 272 5.20 1.01 28.42
N GLU A 273 4.38 1.91 28.96
CA GLU A 273 3.53 2.83 28.19
C GLU A 273 4.27 4.03 27.58
N THR A 274 5.45 4.39 28.12
CA THR A 274 6.14 5.62 27.74
C THR A 274 7.57 5.36 27.25
N THR A 275 7.88 5.82 26.04
CA THR A 275 9.23 5.78 25.47
C THR A 275 10.20 6.56 26.37
N GLY A 276 11.18 5.86 26.93
CA GLY A 276 12.19 6.45 27.82
C GLY A 276 12.01 6.14 29.31
N GLU A 277 10.88 5.56 29.72
CA GLU A 277 10.70 5.13 31.10
C GLU A 277 11.47 3.85 31.43
N THR A 278 11.97 3.77 32.66
CA THR A 278 12.60 2.55 33.18
C THR A 278 11.51 1.53 33.54
N PRO A 279 11.56 0.28 33.03
CA PRO A 279 10.54 -0.73 33.33
C PRO A 279 10.38 -0.99 34.83
N ALA A 280 9.13 -1.03 35.31
CA ALA A 280 8.81 -1.31 36.71
C ALA A 280 9.30 -2.70 37.14
N GLN A 281 9.62 -2.89 38.43
CA GLN A 281 10.18 -4.15 38.94
C GLN A 281 9.30 -5.38 38.61
N SER A 282 7.97 -5.25 38.66
CA SER A 282 7.02 -6.30 38.29
C SER A 282 7.14 -6.73 36.82
N ILE A 283 7.35 -5.76 35.92
CA ILE A 283 7.58 -5.99 34.49
C ILE A 283 8.93 -6.67 34.27
N ARG A 284 9.97 -6.22 34.98
CA ARG A 284 11.32 -6.81 34.90
C ARG A 284 11.35 -8.28 35.32
N GLU A 285 10.65 -8.64 36.39
CA GLU A 285 10.52 -10.04 36.83
C GLU A 285 9.69 -10.88 35.85
N THR A 286 8.69 -10.28 35.21
CA THR A 286 7.91 -10.94 34.16
C THR A 286 8.77 -11.25 32.94
N ALA A 287 9.54 -10.27 32.44
CA ALA A 287 10.47 -10.47 31.32
C ALA A 287 11.53 -11.54 31.64
N LYS A 288 12.07 -11.54 32.86
CA LYS A 288 12.99 -12.58 33.35
C LYS A 288 12.36 -13.98 33.31
N ARG A 289 11.10 -14.11 33.72
CA ARG A 289 10.38 -15.39 33.69
C ARG A 289 10.19 -15.89 32.27
N ILE A 290 9.85 -15.01 31.32
CA ILE A 290 9.71 -15.37 29.90
C ILE A 290 11.05 -15.83 29.34
N LEU A 291 12.14 -15.09 29.59
CA LEU A 291 13.50 -15.49 29.17
C LEU A 291 13.91 -16.86 29.71
N ASN A 292 13.62 -17.14 30.99
CA ASN A 292 13.89 -18.45 31.60
C ASN A 292 12.96 -19.55 31.07
N GLY A 293 11.77 -19.21 30.58
CA GLY A 293 10.86 -20.16 29.92
C GLY A 293 11.32 -20.51 28.50
N LEU A 294 12.00 -19.59 27.82
CA LEU A 294 12.63 -19.83 26.51
C LEU A 294 13.87 -20.73 26.62
N SER A 295 14.44 -20.92 27.81
CA SER A 295 15.63 -21.75 28.03
C SER A 295 15.36 -23.23 28.29
N VAL A 296 14.18 -23.76 27.94
CA VAL A 296 13.79 -25.13 28.33
C VAL A 296 13.51 -26.02 27.12
N GLY A 297 14.45 -26.93 26.85
CA GLY A 297 14.32 -28.03 25.89
C GLY A 297 15.62 -28.51 25.24
N THR A 298 16.74 -28.57 25.97
CA THR A 298 17.91 -29.40 25.59
C THR A 298 17.93 -30.66 26.42
#